data_AF-A0A419EF99-F1
#
_entry.id   AF-A0A419EF99-F1
#
_cell.length_a   1.000
_cell.length_b   1.000
_cell.length_c   1.000
_cell.angle_alpha   90.00
_cell.angle_beta   90.00
_cell.angle_gamma   90.00
#
_symmetry.space_group_name_H-M   'P 1'
#
loop_
_entity.id
_entity.type
_entity.pdbx_description
1 polymer ?
#
loop_
_entity_poly.entity_id
_entity_poly.type
_entity_poly.pdbx_seq_one_letter_code
_entity_poly.pdbx_strand_id
1 'polypeptide(L)'
;MTSTAPAETQPLQKHFSEFKLDQYADIPPRELVVFAVLILQGEDTPATMEEIVSNCFRLFPHRFSLANYFYWPDSALVARYLDEAKEYIKGNPIDGVELKVKGKQVGRRVAKALGVSLPAPVKAEKKLAPAKKETKPKAAKPKAVKKTQAPKKKVSAAVKEKEAPKKRPAKKSASKKTKKQEAPKAVKPVKKTPPIKAKPEKAPAPKPKAPAKRKPKATPAPQKKTPAPKPKAKQKKAKAAQQLALPIQPSVKEEAKKPSKRKKKPAAPKVVRKSAQPQKATPSTAPVQATKEEKAKANKFIKLMEKSDAYRQYRKAGQKAKISEFDFRDMLFATMESSAETLSRNVQSYKRYAGIQNRSDMIDFLAFCETSFSSLLRSQAKQPARKR
;
A
#
# COMPACT_ATOMS: atom_id res chain seq x y z
N MET A 1 32.50 -42.41 -27.39
CA MET A 1 31.55 -41.65 -26.56
C MET A 1 32.28 -40.46 -25.98
N THR A 2 32.22 -39.30 -26.64
CA THR A 2 32.90 -38.07 -26.20
C THR A 2 31.96 -37.30 -25.26
N SER A 3 32.20 -37.43 -23.96
CA SER A 3 31.53 -36.68 -22.91
C SER A 3 31.87 -35.20 -23.06
N THR A 4 30.91 -34.41 -23.53
CA THR A 4 31.03 -32.95 -23.63
C THR A 4 30.74 -32.37 -22.25
N ALA A 5 31.78 -31.98 -21.52
CA ALA A 5 31.64 -31.33 -20.23
C ALA A 5 30.89 -29.99 -20.39
N PRO A 6 29.87 -29.69 -19.56
CA PRO A 6 29.20 -28.41 -19.58
C PRO A 6 30.20 -27.32 -19.21
N ALA A 7 30.32 -26.31 -20.07
CA ALA A 7 31.17 -25.15 -19.83
C ALA A 7 30.75 -24.49 -18.51
N GLU A 8 31.60 -24.65 -17.50
CA GLU A 8 31.48 -24.05 -16.19
C GLU A 8 31.55 -22.52 -16.37
N THR A 9 30.36 -21.92 -16.42
CA THR A 9 30.21 -20.48 -16.58
C THR A 9 30.57 -19.88 -15.24
N GLN A 10 31.83 -19.42 -15.09
CA GLN A 10 32.26 -18.76 -13.86
C GLN A 10 31.25 -17.65 -13.52
N PRO A 11 30.66 -17.66 -12.31
CA PRO A 11 29.67 -16.68 -11.93
C PRO A 11 30.32 -15.32 -12.08
N LEU A 12 29.67 -14.46 -12.85
CA LEU A 12 30.11 -13.10 -13.09
C LEU A 12 29.91 -12.24 -11.83
N GLN A 13 30.34 -12.73 -10.65
CA GLN A 13 30.53 -11.94 -9.43
C GLN A 13 31.71 -10.97 -9.63
N LYS A 14 31.69 -10.22 -10.73
CA LYS A 14 32.45 -9.00 -10.83
C LYS A 14 31.77 -8.05 -9.86
N HIS A 15 32.47 -7.71 -8.79
CA HIS A 15 32.18 -6.55 -7.97
C HIS A 15 32.00 -5.35 -8.89
N PHE A 16 30.76 -5.07 -9.32
CA PHE A 16 30.44 -3.84 -10.01
C PHE A 16 30.72 -2.74 -8.99
N SER A 17 31.85 -2.08 -9.20
CA SER A 17 32.26 -0.94 -8.38
C SER A 17 31.20 0.13 -8.54
N GLU A 18 30.85 0.77 -7.43
CA GLU A 18 29.93 1.92 -7.41
C GLU A 18 30.29 2.91 -8.53
N PHE A 19 29.30 3.28 -9.35
CA PHE A 19 29.53 4.30 -10.36
C PHE A 19 29.68 5.66 -9.67
N LYS A 20 30.50 6.55 -10.24
CA LYS A 20 30.60 7.94 -9.76
C LYS A 20 29.38 8.73 -10.23
N LEU A 21 28.89 9.65 -9.39
CA LEU A 21 27.72 10.48 -9.67
C LEU A 21 27.77 11.14 -11.06
N ASP A 22 28.94 11.66 -11.45
CA ASP A 22 29.15 12.34 -12.72
C ASP A 22 28.86 11.46 -13.96
N GLN A 23 28.98 10.13 -13.83
CA GLN A 23 28.79 9.21 -14.96
C GLN A 23 27.31 8.93 -15.26
N TYR A 24 26.43 9.05 -14.27
CA TYR A 24 25.01 8.74 -14.40
C TYR A 24 24.09 9.92 -14.08
N ALA A 25 24.63 11.10 -13.79
CA ALA A 25 23.85 12.30 -13.54
C ALA A 25 22.90 12.64 -14.70
N ASP A 26 23.36 12.47 -15.94
CA ASP A 26 22.60 12.76 -17.16
C ASP A 26 21.61 11.66 -17.56
N ILE A 27 21.67 10.50 -16.90
CA ILE A 27 20.85 9.33 -17.26
C ILE A 27 19.54 9.37 -16.47
N PRO A 28 18.37 9.22 -17.13
CA PRO A 28 17.09 9.17 -16.44
C PRO A 28 17.02 7.98 -15.46
N PRO A 29 16.50 8.16 -14.22
CA PRO A 29 16.43 7.08 -13.24
C PRO A 29 15.70 5.83 -13.72
N ARG A 30 14.63 5.99 -14.51
CA ARG A 30 13.91 4.87 -15.13
C ARG A 30 14.83 3.98 -15.99
N GLU A 31 15.82 4.57 -16.66
CA GLU A 31 16.74 3.83 -17.54
C GLU A 31 17.84 3.14 -16.73
N LEU A 32 18.23 3.72 -15.59
CA LEU A 32 19.10 3.08 -14.60
C LEU A 32 18.44 1.84 -13.98
N VAL A 33 17.15 1.88 -13.64
CA VAL A 33 16.40 0.71 -13.15
C VAL A 33 16.35 -0.39 -14.21
N VAL A 34 16.08 -0.03 -15.48
CA VAL A 34 16.09 -0.98 -16.61
C VAL A 34 17.46 -1.63 -16.79
N PHE A 35 18.54 -0.87 -16.56
CA PHE A 35 19.90 -1.41 -16.59
C PHE A 35 20.19 -2.35 -15.41
N ALA A 36 19.74 -2.03 -14.20
CA ALA A 36 19.87 -2.94 -13.05
C ALA A 36 19.16 -4.29 -13.29
N VAL A 37 17.96 -4.27 -13.86
CA VAL A 37 17.24 -5.51 -14.26
C VAL A 37 18.04 -6.29 -15.32
N LEU A 38 18.75 -5.59 -16.22
CA LEU A 38 19.55 -6.24 -17.28
C LEU A 38 20.74 -7.00 -16.71
N ILE A 39 21.38 -6.46 -15.66
CA ILE A 39 22.46 -7.12 -14.94
C ILE A 39 21.93 -8.38 -14.25
N LEU A 40 20.82 -8.28 -13.51
CA LEU A 40 20.19 -9.42 -12.84
C LEU A 40 19.84 -10.57 -13.79
N GLN A 41 19.33 -10.25 -14.99
CA GLN A 41 19.06 -11.25 -16.02
C GLN A 41 20.31 -11.91 -16.59
N GLY A 42 21.47 -11.27 -16.51
CA GLY A 42 22.75 -11.85 -16.94
C GLY A 42 23.31 -12.85 -15.93
N GLU A 43 22.85 -12.78 -14.68
CA GLU A 43 23.28 -13.64 -13.57
C GLU A 43 22.28 -14.78 -13.29
N ASP A 44 21.30 -14.99 -14.18
CA ASP A 44 20.20 -15.95 -14.02
C ASP A 44 19.46 -15.83 -12.66
N THR A 45 19.55 -14.66 -12.02
CA THR A 45 18.89 -14.37 -10.75
C THR A 45 17.51 -13.79 -11.02
N PRO A 46 16.45 -14.25 -10.32
CA PRO A 46 15.12 -13.70 -10.50
C PRO A 46 15.12 -12.22 -10.13
N ALA A 47 14.72 -11.34 -11.05
CA ALA A 47 14.66 -9.91 -10.79
C ALA A 47 13.41 -9.55 -9.96
N THR A 48 13.41 -9.97 -8.70
CA THR A 48 12.41 -9.57 -7.70
C THR A 48 12.62 -8.11 -7.31
N MET A 49 11.59 -7.50 -6.70
CA MET A 49 11.66 -6.10 -6.26
C MET A 49 12.86 -5.83 -5.35
N GLU A 50 13.14 -6.72 -4.40
CA GLU A 50 14.23 -6.56 -3.43
C GLU A 50 15.61 -6.61 -4.11
N GLU A 51 15.79 -7.54 -5.05
CA GLU A 51 17.03 -7.66 -5.81
C GLU A 51 17.27 -6.46 -6.73
N ILE A 52 16.20 -5.93 -7.33
CA ILE A 52 16.27 -4.71 -8.15
C ILE A 52 16.66 -3.51 -7.27
N VAL A 53 16.06 -3.36 -6.09
CA VAL A 53 16.39 -2.29 -5.13
C VAL A 53 17.85 -2.39 -4.70
N SER A 54 18.29 -3.59 -4.32
CA SER A 54 19.66 -3.87 -3.92
C SER A 54 20.66 -3.52 -5.02
N ASN A 55 20.38 -3.93 -6.27
CA ASN A 55 21.23 -3.59 -7.42
C ASN A 55 21.23 -2.09 -7.74
N CYS A 56 20.06 -1.43 -7.75
CA CYS A 56 20.00 0.01 -8.01
C CYS A 56 20.80 0.80 -6.96
N PHE A 57 20.72 0.40 -5.69
CA PHE A 57 21.44 1.04 -4.61
C PHE A 57 22.94 0.76 -4.67
N ARG A 58 23.37 -0.47 -4.95
CA ARG A 58 24.79 -0.82 -5.10
C ARG A 58 25.46 -0.09 -6.27
N LEU A 59 24.76 0.05 -7.39
CA LEU A 59 25.30 0.67 -8.60
C LEU A 59 25.23 2.21 -8.54
N PHE A 60 24.15 2.76 -7.97
CA PHE A 60 23.83 4.19 -8.03
C PHE A 60 23.31 4.75 -6.68
N PRO A 61 24.08 4.66 -5.58
CA PRO A 61 23.58 4.94 -4.24
C PRO A 61 23.10 6.39 -4.07
N HIS A 62 23.72 7.36 -4.74
CA HIS A 62 23.34 8.77 -4.65
C HIS A 62 21.95 9.07 -5.21
N ARG A 63 21.40 8.22 -6.10
CA ARG A 63 20.09 8.43 -6.75
C ARG A 63 18.97 7.59 -6.17
N PHE A 64 19.32 6.45 -5.56
CA PHE A 64 18.37 5.50 -4.98
C PHE A 64 18.52 5.36 -3.47
N SER A 65 19.15 6.33 -2.80
CA SER A 65 19.15 6.46 -1.34
C SER A 65 18.06 7.43 -0.87
N LEU A 66 17.67 7.30 0.39
CA LEU A 66 16.82 8.27 1.06
C LEU A 66 17.58 9.58 1.27
N ALA A 67 16.92 10.73 1.04
CA ALA A 67 17.55 12.06 1.09
C ALA A 67 18.29 12.37 2.40
N ASN A 68 17.81 11.85 3.54
CA ASN A 68 18.42 12.03 4.87
C ASN A 68 19.14 10.77 5.38
N TYR A 69 19.13 9.68 4.62
CA TYR A 69 19.68 8.38 5.01
C TYR A 69 20.42 7.76 3.83
N PHE A 70 21.59 8.29 3.52
CA PHE A 70 22.39 7.91 2.35
C PHE A 70 22.72 6.40 2.28
N TYR A 71 22.87 5.75 3.42
CA TYR A 71 23.18 4.31 3.51
C TYR A 71 21.95 3.39 3.37
N TRP A 72 20.76 3.96 3.20
CA TRP A 72 19.51 3.21 3.15
C TRP A 72 18.84 3.35 1.78
N PRO A 73 18.51 2.24 1.10
CA PRO A 73 17.87 2.28 -0.20
C PRO A 73 16.43 2.80 -0.10
N ASP A 74 16.04 3.63 -1.07
CA ASP A 74 14.66 4.10 -1.23
C ASP A 74 13.87 3.14 -2.14
N SER A 75 13.29 2.10 -1.53
CA SER A 75 12.50 1.10 -2.25
C SER A 75 11.24 1.67 -2.90
N ALA A 76 10.63 2.70 -2.31
CA ALA A 76 9.44 3.35 -2.85
C ALA A 76 9.76 4.12 -4.12
N LEU A 77 10.93 4.76 -4.18
CA LEU A 77 11.43 5.44 -5.38
C LEU A 77 11.70 4.44 -6.51
N VAL A 78 12.36 3.33 -6.24
CA VAL A 78 12.59 2.25 -7.22
C VAL A 78 11.25 1.72 -7.74
N ALA A 79 10.25 1.51 -6.87
CA ALA A 79 8.94 1.00 -7.27
C ALA A 79 8.24 1.94 -8.27
N ARG A 80 8.30 3.25 -8.02
CA ARG A 80 7.74 4.26 -8.93
C ARG A 80 8.41 4.24 -10.29
N TYR A 81 9.75 4.19 -10.33
CA TYR A 81 10.48 4.12 -11.60
C TYR A 81 10.29 2.79 -12.33
N LEU A 82 10.08 1.70 -11.60
CA LEU A 82 9.73 0.41 -12.18
C LEU A 82 8.34 0.47 -12.84
N ASP A 83 7.38 1.14 -12.18
CA ASP A 83 6.05 1.39 -12.74
C ASP A 83 6.08 2.25 -14.01
N GLU A 84 6.92 3.29 -14.03
CA GLU A 84 7.16 4.11 -15.23
C GLU A 84 7.84 3.31 -16.34
N ALA A 85 8.71 2.36 -15.98
CA ALA A 85 9.42 1.50 -16.92
C ALA A 85 8.60 0.31 -17.45
N LYS A 86 7.30 0.21 -17.15
CA LYS A 86 6.40 -0.88 -17.64
C LYS A 86 6.41 -1.10 -19.15
N GLU A 87 6.78 -0.10 -19.95
CA GLU A 87 6.96 -0.28 -21.39
C GLU A 87 8.16 -1.20 -21.73
N TYR A 88 9.21 -1.17 -20.90
CA TYR A 88 10.48 -1.89 -21.08
C TYR A 88 10.52 -3.25 -20.41
N ILE A 89 9.67 -3.46 -19.40
CA ILE A 89 9.63 -4.68 -18.58
C ILE A 89 8.30 -5.43 -18.72
N LYS A 90 8.30 -6.71 -18.38
CA LYS A 90 7.15 -7.61 -18.31
C LYS A 90 7.29 -8.46 -17.04
N GLY A 91 6.21 -8.69 -16.31
CA GLY A 91 6.23 -9.54 -15.12
C GLY A 91 5.65 -8.85 -13.89
N ASN A 92 5.78 -9.53 -12.75
CA ASN A 92 5.30 -9.07 -11.45
C ASN A 92 6.52 -8.84 -10.54
N PRO A 93 6.64 -7.70 -9.82
CA PRO A 93 7.77 -7.47 -8.93
C PRO A 93 7.96 -8.53 -7.84
N ILE A 94 6.90 -9.27 -7.51
CA ILE A 94 6.94 -10.38 -6.54
C ILE A 94 7.55 -11.65 -7.17
N ASP A 95 7.06 -12.04 -8.34
CA ASP A 95 7.43 -13.31 -8.98
C ASP A 95 8.71 -13.19 -9.82
N GLY A 96 9.12 -11.97 -10.15
CA GLY A 96 10.24 -11.66 -11.02
C GLY A 96 9.84 -10.83 -12.24
N VAL A 97 10.74 -9.95 -12.63
CA VAL A 97 10.58 -9.05 -13.77
C VAL A 97 11.51 -9.45 -14.89
N GLU A 98 11.01 -9.45 -16.13
CA GLU A 98 11.80 -9.70 -17.32
C GLU A 98 11.85 -8.48 -18.26
N LEU A 99 13.00 -8.28 -18.91
CA LEU A 99 13.15 -7.23 -19.92
C LEU A 99 12.58 -7.65 -21.28
N LYS A 100 11.74 -6.77 -21.82
CA LYS A 100 11.32 -6.81 -23.23
C LYS A 100 12.50 -6.43 -24.13
N VAL A 101 12.36 -6.68 -25.44
CA VAL A 101 13.36 -6.32 -26.45
C VAL A 101 13.76 -4.85 -26.39
N LYS A 102 12.78 -3.94 -26.23
CA LYS A 102 13.02 -2.50 -26.05
C LYS A 102 13.86 -2.21 -24.79
N GLY A 103 13.54 -2.87 -23.67
CA GLY A 103 14.27 -2.72 -22.42
C GLY A 103 15.72 -3.19 -22.54
N LYS A 104 15.97 -4.32 -23.21
CA LYS A 104 17.33 -4.79 -23.49
C LYS A 104 18.14 -3.78 -24.31
N GLN A 105 17.52 -3.10 -25.27
CA GLN A 105 18.18 -2.06 -26.07
C GLN A 105 18.49 -0.80 -25.24
N VAL A 106 17.57 -0.37 -24.37
CA VAL A 106 17.80 0.73 -23.42
C VAL A 106 18.95 0.39 -22.47
N GLY A 107 18.91 -0.77 -21.82
CA GLY A 107 19.95 -1.18 -20.89
C GLY A 107 21.33 -1.27 -21.55
N ARG A 108 21.43 -1.71 -22.81
CA ARG A 108 22.70 -1.68 -23.57
C ARG A 108 23.20 -0.26 -23.87
N ARG A 109 22.29 0.70 -24.13
CA ARG A 109 22.66 2.10 -24.33
C ARG A 109 23.19 2.72 -23.04
N VAL A 110 22.52 2.44 -21.92
CA VAL A 110 22.97 2.87 -20.58
C VAL A 110 24.32 2.25 -20.24
N ALA A 111 24.50 0.94 -20.49
CA ALA A 111 25.78 0.27 -20.28
C ALA A 111 26.93 0.96 -21.05
N LYS A 112 26.68 1.32 -22.31
CA LYS A 112 27.64 2.05 -23.14
C LYS A 112 27.94 3.45 -22.59
N ALA A 113 26.93 4.17 -22.10
CA ALA A 113 27.10 5.48 -21.48
C ALA A 113 27.93 5.40 -20.18
N LEU A 114 27.75 4.32 -19.40
CA LEU A 114 28.52 4.04 -18.19
C LEU A 114 29.91 3.44 -18.46
N GLY A 115 30.28 3.18 -19.72
CA GLY A 115 31.55 2.55 -20.09
C GLY A 115 31.64 1.07 -19.72
N VAL A 116 30.51 0.40 -19.46
CA VAL A 116 30.46 -1.02 -19.09
C VAL A 116 30.28 -1.86 -20.35
N SER A 117 31.22 -2.76 -20.61
CA SER A 117 31.08 -3.77 -21.66
C SER A 117 30.23 -4.94 -21.15
N LEU A 118 28.96 -4.99 -21.55
CA LEU A 118 28.13 -6.17 -21.31
C LEU A 118 28.56 -7.32 -22.24
N PRO A 119 28.58 -8.58 -21.75
CA PRO A 119 28.88 -9.73 -22.60
C PRO A 119 27.95 -9.74 -23.81
N ALA A 120 28.52 -10.00 -24.99
CA ALA A 120 27.74 -10.13 -26.20
C ALA A 120 26.68 -11.22 -25.96
N PRO A 121 25.42 -11.01 -26.39
CA PRO A 121 24.41 -12.05 -26.26
C PRO A 121 24.97 -13.22 -27.06
N VAL A 122 25.20 -14.35 -26.38
CA VAL A 122 25.63 -15.58 -27.05
C VAL A 122 24.61 -15.76 -28.16
N LYS A 123 25.04 -15.59 -29.41
CA LYS A 123 24.15 -15.74 -30.57
C LYS A 123 23.68 -17.17 -30.45
N ALA A 124 22.44 -17.36 -29.96
CA ALA A 124 21.85 -18.66 -29.77
C ALA A 124 22.10 -19.39 -31.08
N GLU A 125 23.00 -20.38 -31.03
CA GLU A 125 23.44 -21.09 -32.22
C GLU A 125 22.17 -21.50 -32.92
N LYS A 126 22.00 -20.96 -34.12
CA LYS A 126 20.82 -21.14 -34.93
C LYS A 126 20.72 -22.64 -35.13
N LYS A 127 19.95 -23.32 -34.27
CA LYS A 127 19.70 -24.77 -34.36
C LYS A 127 19.40 -25.02 -35.81
N LEU A 128 20.33 -25.68 -36.51
CA LEU A 128 20.16 -26.00 -37.91
C LEU A 128 18.79 -26.66 -38.00
N ALA A 129 17.93 -26.08 -38.84
CA ALA A 129 16.62 -26.63 -39.11
C ALA A 129 16.81 -28.13 -39.42
N PRO A 130 16.03 -29.03 -38.79
CA PRO A 130 16.14 -30.45 -39.08
C PRO A 130 15.92 -30.62 -40.58
N ALA A 131 16.92 -31.19 -41.25
CA ALA A 131 16.91 -31.47 -42.67
C ALA A 131 15.61 -32.19 -43.04
N LYS A 132 14.95 -31.69 -44.10
CA LYS A 132 13.83 -32.35 -44.79
C LYS A 132 14.19 -33.83 -45.00
N LYS A 133 13.55 -34.72 -44.24
CA LYS A 133 13.54 -36.15 -44.54
C LYS A 133 12.53 -36.42 -45.65
N GLU A 134 13.00 -37.21 -46.59
CA GLU A 134 12.41 -37.56 -47.87
C GLU A 134 11.00 -38.17 -47.77
N THR A 135 10.26 -37.85 -48.81
CA THR A 135 9.11 -38.58 -49.37
C THR A 135 9.33 -40.09 -49.51
N LYS A 136 8.34 -40.91 -49.11
CA LYS A 136 7.85 -42.16 -49.79
C LYS A 136 6.74 -42.87 -48.93
N PRO A 137 5.98 -43.87 -49.44
CA PRO A 137 4.73 -43.67 -50.20
C PRO A 137 3.50 -44.41 -49.63
N LYS A 138 2.35 -44.12 -50.26
CA LYS A 138 1.04 -44.80 -50.42
C LYS A 138 0.84 -46.26 -49.90
N ALA A 139 -0.41 -46.52 -49.48
CA ALA A 139 -1.14 -47.81 -49.25
C ALA A 139 -1.08 -48.35 -47.79
N ALA A 140 -2.13 -48.88 -47.14
CA ALA A 140 -3.50 -49.25 -47.49
C ALA A 140 -4.42 -49.23 -46.23
N LYS A 141 -5.75 -49.16 -46.43
CA LYS A 141 -6.82 -49.46 -45.44
C LYS A 141 -6.71 -50.93 -44.95
N PRO A 142 -7.18 -51.31 -43.73
CA PRO A 142 -8.62 -51.57 -43.52
C PRO A 142 -9.22 -51.46 -42.09
N LYS A 143 -10.54 -51.23 -42.11
CA LYS A 143 -11.67 -51.80 -41.32
C LYS A 143 -11.73 -51.74 -39.78
N ALA A 144 -12.95 -51.42 -39.36
CA ALA A 144 -13.52 -51.38 -38.02
C ALA A 144 -13.72 -52.76 -37.37
N VAL A 145 -13.62 -52.85 -36.03
CA VAL A 145 -14.40 -53.78 -35.19
C VAL A 145 -14.70 -53.14 -33.83
N LYS A 146 -15.86 -53.56 -33.32
CA LYS A 146 -16.74 -53.12 -32.24
C LYS A 146 -16.33 -53.71 -30.87
N LYS A 147 -16.89 -53.09 -29.81
CA LYS A 147 -17.51 -53.73 -28.62
C LYS A 147 -16.68 -53.95 -27.32
N THR A 148 -17.29 -53.43 -26.22
CA THR A 148 -17.38 -53.98 -24.82
C THR A 148 -16.08 -54.08 -23.99
N GLN A 149 -16.03 -53.87 -22.66
CA GLN A 149 -16.96 -54.14 -21.56
C GLN A 149 -16.55 -53.30 -20.32
N ALA A 150 -17.46 -53.23 -19.33
CA ALA A 150 -17.43 -52.37 -18.14
C ALA A 150 -16.61 -52.93 -16.93
N PRO A 151 -17.00 -52.74 -15.65
CA PRO A 151 -16.46 -51.75 -14.70
C PRO A 151 -15.73 -52.38 -13.49
N LYS A 152 -14.95 -51.59 -12.71
CA LYS A 152 -14.45 -52.03 -11.39
C LYS A 152 -14.72 -51.03 -10.25
N LYS A 153 -15.33 -51.60 -9.20
CA LYS A 153 -15.54 -51.21 -7.78
C LYS A 153 -14.33 -50.47 -7.17
N LYS A 154 -14.49 -49.42 -6.37
CA LYS A 154 -15.03 -49.32 -4.97
C LYS A 154 -14.09 -49.95 -3.93
N VAL A 155 -13.28 -49.14 -3.24
CA VAL A 155 -12.91 -49.34 -1.82
C VAL A 155 -12.80 -47.98 -1.12
N SER A 156 -13.47 -47.92 0.02
CA SER A 156 -13.65 -46.86 1.01
C SER A 156 -12.59 -46.90 2.10
N ALA A 157 -12.27 -45.75 2.72
CA ALA A 157 -11.89 -45.70 4.14
C ALA A 157 -12.22 -44.32 4.73
N ALA A 158 -13.23 -44.30 5.59
CA ALA A 158 -13.60 -43.19 6.46
C ALA A 158 -13.04 -43.50 7.85
N VAL A 159 -12.30 -42.56 8.43
CA VAL A 159 -11.86 -42.62 9.83
C VAL A 159 -12.86 -41.83 10.67
N LYS A 160 -13.52 -42.55 11.58
CA LYS A 160 -14.51 -42.07 12.53
C LYS A 160 -13.97 -42.46 13.91
N GLU A 161 -13.41 -41.51 14.64
CA GLU A 161 -12.98 -41.73 16.01
C GLU A 161 -14.12 -41.35 16.96
N LYS A 162 -14.41 -42.28 17.88
CA LYS A 162 -15.58 -42.30 18.75
C LYS A 162 -15.02 -42.70 20.12
N GLU A 163 -14.91 -41.74 21.04
CA GLU A 163 -14.64 -42.03 22.45
C GLU A 163 -15.84 -41.61 23.31
N ALA A 164 -16.19 -42.45 24.27
CA ALA A 164 -17.36 -42.36 25.14
C ALA A 164 -16.91 -42.44 26.62
N PRO A 165 -17.79 -42.39 27.64
CA PRO A 165 -17.80 -41.30 28.61
C PRO A 165 -17.48 -41.73 30.05
N LYS A 166 -17.08 -40.78 30.91
CA LYS A 166 -17.01 -40.97 32.38
C LYS A 166 -17.82 -39.93 33.16
N LYS A 167 -18.87 -40.46 33.79
CA LYS A 167 -19.51 -40.21 35.09
C LYS A 167 -19.55 -38.80 35.73
N ARG A 168 -20.80 -38.43 36.09
CA ARG A 168 -21.25 -37.34 37.01
C ARG A 168 -20.75 -37.60 38.47
N PRO A 169 -20.88 -36.61 39.37
CA PRO A 169 -22.12 -36.55 40.18
C PRO A 169 -22.72 -35.14 40.34
N ALA A 170 -23.88 -35.14 40.99
CA ALA A 170 -24.96 -34.17 40.96
C ALA A 170 -24.78 -32.90 41.82
N LYS A 171 -25.48 -31.82 41.45
CA LYS A 171 -26.26 -30.99 42.39
C LYS A 171 -27.35 -30.16 41.68
N LYS A 172 -28.60 -30.46 42.06
CA LYS A 172 -29.74 -29.57 42.40
C LYS A 172 -29.90 -28.25 41.60
N SER A 173 -30.87 -28.10 40.70
CA SER A 173 -32.33 -27.91 40.87
C SER A 173 -32.77 -26.48 41.24
N ALA A 174 -33.43 -25.79 40.29
CA ALA A 174 -34.60 -24.89 40.45
C ALA A 174 -34.77 -24.06 39.14
N SER A 175 -35.57 -24.50 38.17
CA SER A 175 -37.00 -24.17 37.98
C SER A 175 -37.32 -22.68 37.79
N LYS A 176 -37.47 -22.22 36.53
CA LYS A 176 -38.52 -21.24 36.18
C LYS A 176 -38.87 -21.24 34.69
N LYS A 177 -39.88 -22.06 34.38
CA LYS A 177 -41.10 -21.76 33.61
C LYS A 177 -41.08 -20.51 32.69
N THR A 178 -41.08 -20.72 31.38
CA THR A 178 -41.84 -19.84 30.47
C THR A 178 -42.37 -20.63 29.26
N LYS A 179 -43.69 -20.75 29.27
CA LYS A 179 -44.60 -21.10 28.18
C LYS A 179 -44.65 -19.90 27.22
N LYS A 180 -44.61 -20.11 25.91
CA LYS A 180 -45.57 -19.55 24.92
C LYS A 180 -45.12 -19.84 23.49
N GLN A 181 -45.97 -20.57 22.78
CA GLN A 181 -46.02 -20.72 21.34
C GLN A 181 -46.27 -19.36 20.68
N GLU A 182 -45.64 -19.10 19.53
CA GLU A 182 -46.35 -18.63 18.33
C GLU A 182 -45.41 -18.64 17.13
N ALA A 183 -45.79 -19.40 16.11
CA ALA A 183 -45.29 -19.25 14.76
C ALA A 183 -45.98 -18.04 14.11
N PRO A 184 -45.37 -17.44 13.07
CA PRO A 184 -46.17 -17.32 11.87
C PRO A 184 -45.45 -17.71 10.57
N LYS A 185 -46.33 -18.24 9.74
CA LYS A 185 -46.28 -18.64 8.34
C LYS A 185 -45.54 -17.67 7.42
N ALA A 186 -45.00 -18.31 6.38
CA ALA A 186 -44.50 -17.75 5.14
C ALA A 186 -45.55 -16.92 4.38
N VAL A 187 -45.09 -15.80 3.81
CA VAL A 187 -45.68 -15.17 2.62
C VAL A 187 -44.54 -14.60 1.76
N LYS A 188 -44.27 -15.26 0.63
CA LYS A 188 -43.77 -14.61 -0.60
C LYS A 188 -45.01 -13.94 -1.24
N PRO A 189 -44.93 -12.81 -1.99
CA PRO A 189 -44.46 -12.92 -3.38
C PRO A 189 -43.97 -11.64 -4.11
N VAL A 190 -43.49 -11.89 -5.33
CA VAL A 190 -43.48 -11.04 -6.55
C VAL A 190 -42.42 -9.92 -6.73
N LYS A 191 -41.54 -10.24 -7.69
CA LYS A 191 -40.81 -9.42 -8.68
C LYS A 191 -41.35 -8.00 -8.93
N LYS A 192 -40.43 -7.03 -9.05
CA LYS A 192 -40.49 -5.97 -10.08
C LYS A 192 -39.10 -5.37 -10.30
N THR A 193 -38.47 -5.78 -11.39
CA THR A 193 -37.33 -5.13 -12.03
C THR A 193 -37.82 -3.89 -12.79
N PRO A 194 -37.17 -2.73 -12.67
CA PRO A 194 -37.26 -1.68 -13.67
C PRO A 194 -36.04 -1.69 -14.62
N PRO A 195 -36.21 -1.13 -15.83
CA PRO A 195 -35.42 -1.47 -17.01
C PRO A 195 -34.08 -0.74 -17.13
N ILE A 196 -33.17 -1.46 -17.79
CA ILE A 196 -31.92 -0.97 -18.39
C ILE A 196 -32.24 0.19 -19.34
N LYS A 197 -31.80 1.40 -19.00
CA LYS A 197 -31.77 2.52 -19.95
C LYS A 197 -30.47 2.52 -20.73
N ALA A 198 -30.67 2.61 -22.03
CA ALA A 198 -29.69 2.52 -23.08
C ALA A 198 -28.64 3.65 -23.03
N LYS A 199 -27.47 3.24 -23.48
CA LYS A 199 -26.26 3.99 -23.82
C LYS A 199 -26.51 4.86 -25.05
N PRO A 200 -26.25 6.19 -25.03
CA PRO A 200 -26.08 6.95 -26.26
C PRO A 200 -24.64 6.83 -26.74
N GLU A 201 -24.53 6.16 -27.88
CA GLU A 201 -23.43 6.18 -28.83
C GLU A 201 -23.05 7.64 -29.15
N LYS A 202 -21.77 8.01 -28.95
CA LYS A 202 -21.25 9.30 -29.40
C LYS A 202 -20.17 9.05 -30.45
N ALA A 203 -20.47 9.56 -31.64
CA ALA A 203 -19.73 9.48 -32.88
C ALA A 203 -18.27 9.99 -32.78
N PRO A 204 -17.38 9.53 -33.68
CA PRO A 204 -15.98 9.91 -33.71
C PRO A 204 -15.76 11.26 -34.37
N ALA A 205 -14.97 12.13 -33.72
CA ALA A 205 -14.52 13.42 -34.26
C ALA A 205 -12.97 13.46 -34.28
N PRO A 206 -12.33 14.37 -35.03
CA PRO A 206 -11.49 14.00 -36.17
C PRO A 206 -9.99 14.05 -35.89
N LYS A 207 -9.24 13.34 -36.74
CA LYS A 207 -7.77 13.34 -36.83
C LYS A 207 -7.20 14.77 -36.92
N PRO A 208 -6.25 15.17 -36.05
CA PRO A 208 -5.39 16.31 -36.32
C PRO A 208 -4.29 15.91 -37.31
N LYS A 209 -4.18 16.76 -38.33
CA LYS A 209 -3.26 16.69 -39.46
C LYS A 209 -1.80 16.72 -39.00
N ALA A 210 -0.99 15.89 -39.65
CA ALA A 210 0.47 15.95 -39.61
C ALA A 210 1.00 17.22 -40.28
N PRO A 211 2.01 17.89 -39.71
CA PRO A 211 2.88 18.76 -40.48
C PRO A 211 4.24 18.10 -40.76
N ALA A 212 4.47 17.95 -42.06
CA ALA A 212 5.69 18.25 -42.79
C ALA A 212 7.04 17.66 -42.31
N LYS A 213 7.48 16.70 -43.12
CA LYS A 213 8.88 16.34 -43.38
C LYS A 213 9.72 17.60 -43.64
N ARG A 214 10.77 17.83 -42.84
CA ARG A 214 11.97 18.54 -43.28
C ARG A 214 13.17 17.60 -43.17
N LYS A 215 13.78 17.33 -44.32
CA LYS A 215 15.02 16.57 -44.51
C LYS A 215 16.23 17.53 -44.46
N PRO A 216 17.47 16.99 -44.37
CA PRO A 216 18.55 17.53 -43.55
C PRO A 216 19.50 18.45 -44.34
N LYS A 217 20.25 19.30 -43.63
CA LYS A 217 21.40 20.01 -44.21
C LYS A 217 22.65 19.80 -43.35
N ALA A 218 23.57 19.05 -43.95
CA ALA A 218 25.02 19.09 -43.93
C ALA A 218 25.78 19.44 -42.63
N THR A 219 26.59 18.45 -42.21
CA THR A 219 27.91 18.53 -41.58
C THR A 219 28.84 19.55 -42.26
N PRO A 220 29.83 20.10 -41.53
CA PRO A 220 31.17 19.50 -41.58
C PRO A 220 31.90 19.44 -40.23
N ALA A 221 32.65 18.35 -40.04
CA ALA A 221 33.82 18.28 -39.15
C ALA A 221 35.08 18.59 -40.01
N PRO A 222 36.34 18.48 -39.54
CA PRO A 222 36.87 18.30 -38.17
C PRO A 222 38.10 19.21 -37.87
N GLN A 223 38.39 19.57 -36.61
CA GLN A 223 39.79 19.89 -36.23
C GLN A 223 40.17 19.35 -34.85
N LYS A 224 41.18 18.47 -34.89
CA LYS A 224 42.06 18.03 -33.79
C LYS A 224 42.82 19.22 -33.20
N LYS A 225 43.09 19.19 -31.89
CA LYS A 225 44.44 19.15 -31.27
C LYS A 225 44.37 19.47 -29.76
N THR A 226 44.67 18.46 -28.95
CA THR A 226 45.39 18.57 -27.66
C THR A 226 46.89 18.83 -27.97
N PRO A 227 47.70 19.45 -27.08
CA PRO A 227 48.07 18.88 -25.77
C PRO A 227 48.22 19.86 -24.59
N ALA A 228 48.15 19.29 -23.39
CA ALA A 228 48.62 19.88 -22.13
C ALA A 228 50.17 19.88 -22.07
N PRO A 229 50.83 20.65 -21.18
CA PRO A 229 50.97 20.21 -19.77
C PRO A 229 50.93 21.31 -18.67
N LYS A 230 50.64 20.82 -17.45
CA LYS A 230 50.88 21.26 -16.04
C LYS A 230 51.90 22.40 -15.74
N PRO A 231 52.13 22.78 -14.46
CA PRO A 231 51.24 23.09 -13.33
C PRO A 231 51.67 24.41 -12.60
N LYS A 232 50.79 25.13 -11.89
CA LYS A 232 51.23 25.98 -10.76
C LYS A 232 50.21 26.02 -9.63
N ALA A 233 50.69 25.60 -8.47
CA ALA A 233 50.13 25.84 -7.17
C ALA A 233 50.00 27.34 -6.88
N LYS A 234 48.96 27.74 -6.14
CA LYS A 234 49.04 28.81 -5.14
C LYS A 234 47.86 28.69 -4.17
N GLN A 235 48.24 28.39 -2.93
CA GLN A 235 47.45 28.57 -1.72
C GLN A 235 47.02 30.04 -1.60
N LYS A 236 45.77 30.29 -1.23
CA LYS A 236 45.43 31.43 -0.37
C LYS A 236 44.34 31.02 0.62
N LYS A 237 44.75 31.05 1.89
CA LYS A 237 43.90 31.15 3.08
C LYS A 237 43.03 32.42 3.00
N ALA A 238 41.86 32.35 3.64
CA ALA A 238 41.41 33.24 4.71
C ALA A 238 39.99 33.81 4.51
N LYS A 239 39.21 33.71 5.61
CA LYS A 239 38.07 34.55 6.04
C LYS A 239 36.80 34.40 5.18
N ALA A 240 35.58 34.38 5.73
CA ALA A 240 35.09 34.81 7.03
C ALA A 240 33.83 34.01 7.40
N ALA A 241 33.65 33.82 8.71
CA ALA A 241 32.37 33.47 9.30
C ALA A 241 31.37 34.61 9.04
N GLN A 242 30.18 34.27 8.55
CA GLN A 242 29.02 35.15 8.62
C GLN A 242 27.90 34.40 9.33
N GLN A 243 27.85 34.65 10.64
CA GLN A 243 26.67 34.44 11.46
C GLN A 243 25.59 35.39 10.95
N LEU A 244 24.47 34.86 10.47
CA LEU A 244 23.25 35.64 10.30
C LEU A 244 22.38 35.41 11.52
N ALA A 245 22.42 36.43 12.38
CA ALA A 245 21.58 36.60 13.54
C ALA A 245 20.12 36.82 13.13
N LEU A 246 19.25 36.36 14.03
CA LEU A 246 17.82 36.59 14.12
C LEU A 246 17.44 38.07 14.01
N PRO A 247 16.24 38.37 13.48
CA PRO A 247 15.42 39.46 14.00
C PRO A 247 14.33 38.90 14.92
N ILE A 248 14.49 39.23 16.21
CA ILE A 248 13.47 39.22 17.25
C ILE A 248 12.48 40.36 16.97
N GLN A 249 11.18 40.10 17.19
CA GLN A 249 10.15 40.97 17.83
C GLN A 249 8.77 40.95 17.12
N PRO A 250 7.63 41.30 17.77
CA PRO A 250 7.44 41.66 19.19
C PRO A 250 6.30 40.89 19.91
N SER A 251 6.37 40.96 21.24
CA SER A 251 5.33 40.66 22.23
C SER A 251 3.94 41.16 21.88
N VAL A 252 2.94 40.28 22.01
CA VAL A 252 1.55 40.69 22.16
C VAL A 252 1.23 40.74 23.65
N LYS A 253 0.81 41.93 24.07
CA LYS A 253 0.37 42.32 25.41
C LYS A 253 -0.66 41.36 26.01
N GLU A 254 -0.33 40.92 27.21
CA GLU A 254 -1.20 40.38 28.23
C GLU A 254 -1.98 41.54 28.88
N GLU A 255 -3.31 41.60 28.70
CA GLU A 255 -4.17 42.54 29.42
C GLU A 255 -4.88 41.82 30.56
N ALA A 256 -4.35 42.02 31.76
CA ALA A 256 -4.92 41.58 33.02
C ALA A 256 -6.12 42.47 33.41
N LYS A 257 -7.33 41.88 33.54
CA LYS A 257 -8.45 42.49 34.26
C LYS A 257 -8.55 41.93 35.68
N LYS A 258 -8.34 42.83 36.64
CA LYS A 258 -8.52 42.63 38.09
C LYS A 258 -10.01 42.45 38.48
N PRO A 259 -10.26 41.90 39.68
CA PRO A 259 -11.59 41.51 40.15
C PRO A 259 -12.30 42.64 40.92
N SER A 260 -13.61 42.81 40.69
CA SER A 260 -14.46 43.65 41.53
C SER A 260 -15.20 42.81 42.56
N LYS A 261 -14.86 43.03 43.84
CA LYS A 261 -15.60 42.58 45.02
C LYS A 261 -16.89 43.38 45.16
N ARG A 262 -18.04 42.74 45.37
CA ARG A 262 -19.10 43.33 46.20
C ARG A 262 -19.89 42.27 47.00
N LYS A 263 -20.34 42.73 48.16
CA LYS A 263 -20.63 42.04 49.42
C LYS A 263 -21.90 41.16 49.41
N LYS A 264 -21.87 40.17 50.30
CA LYS A 264 -22.99 39.45 50.96
C LYS A 264 -24.10 40.43 51.42
N LYS A 265 -25.40 40.09 51.53
CA LYS A 265 -26.05 39.17 52.51
C LYS A 265 -27.58 39.03 52.17
N PRO A 266 -28.44 38.31 52.92
CA PRO A 266 -29.36 37.30 52.36
C PRO A 266 -30.86 37.57 52.60
N ALA A 267 -31.74 36.89 51.85
CA ALA A 267 -33.06 36.50 52.32
C ALA A 267 -33.66 35.42 51.39
N ALA A 268 -34.10 34.32 52.00
CA ALA A 268 -34.93 33.27 51.38
C ALA A 268 -36.43 33.62 51.54
N PRO A 269 -37.39 32.73 51.24
CA PRO A 269 -37.68 32.12 49.95
C PRO A 269 -39.15 32.37 49.55
N LYS A 270 -39.47 32.43 48.25
CA LYS A 270 -40.87 32.19 47.82
C LYS A 270 -40.97 31.64 46.40
N VAL A 271 -41.43 30.40 46.38
CA VAL A 271 -42.30 29.72 45.39
C VAL A 271 -42.94 30.67 44.37
N VAL A 272 -42.88 30.33 43.07
CA VAL A 272 -44.00 30.27 42.11
C VAL A 272 -43.49 30.14 40.66
N ARG A 273 -44.11 29.18 39.94
CA ARG A 273 -44.28 29.02 38.48
C ARG A 273 -43.06 29.00 37.55
N LYS A 274 -42.66 27.77 37.25
CA LYS A 274 -42.67 27.15 35.90
C LYS A 274 -43.08 28.07 34.74
N SER A 275 -42.10 28.71 34.13
CA SER A 275 -42.18 29.29 32.78
C SER A 275 -41.11 28.60 31.93
N ALA A 276 -41.57 27.95 30.86
CA ALA A 276 -40.75 27.27 29.87
C ALA A 276 -39.75 28.27 29.25
N GLN A 277 -38.46 28.05 29.47
CA GLN A 277 -37.42 28.70 28.70
C GLN A 277 -37.28 27.98 27.35
N PRO A 278 -37.30 28.70 26.21
CA PRO A 278 -36.99 28.13 24.91
C PRO A 278 -35.52 27.68 24.91
N GLN A 279 -35.31 26.40 24.61
CA GLN A 279 -33.99 25.82 24.47
C GLN A 279 -33.23 26.57 23.38
N LYS A 280 -32.19 27.28 23.81
CA LYS A 280 -31.22 27.99 22.98
C LYS A 280 -30.58 26.98 22.04
N ALA A 281 -30.98 27.02 20.77
CA ALA A 281 -30.47 26.18 19.71
C ALA A 281 -28.93 26.27 19.68
N THR A 282 -28.28 25.12 19.85
CA THR A 282 -26.85 24.98 19.68
C THR A 282 -26.47 25.35 18.23
N PRO A 283 -25.34 26.04 18.02
CA PRO A 283 -24.92 26.45 16.69
C PRO A 283 -24.73 25.22 15.80
N SER A 284 -25.53 25.14 14.74
CA SER A 284 -25.39 24.17 13.66
C SER A 284 -24.00 24.37 13.03
N THR A 285 -23.07 23.50 13.38
CA THR A 285 -21.70 23.51 12.86
C THR A 285 -21.78 23.30 11.35
N ALA A 286 -21.44 24.34 10.57
CA ALA A 286 -21.46 24.28 9.12
C ALA A 286 -20.64 23.07 8.61
N PRO A 287 -21.12 22.33 7.59
CA PRO A 287 -20.46 21.13 7.10
C PRO A 287 -19.09 21.48 6.52
N VAL A 288 -18.02 21.08 7.22
CA VAL A 288 -16.64 21.23 6.76
C VAL A 288 -16.50 20.48 5.44
N GLN A 289 -16.14 21.20 4.37
CA GLN A 289 -15.95 20.60 3.04
C GLN A 289 -14.71 19.69 3.05
N ALA A 290 -14.91 18.41 3.34
CA ALA A 290 -13.83 17.42 3.30
C ALA A 290 -13.32 17.20 1.87
N THR A 291 -11.99 17.07 1.73
CA THR A 291 -11.34 16.82 0.44
C THR A 291 -11.73 15.44 -0.12
N LYS A 292 -11.63 15.27 -1.45
CA LYS A 292 -11.96 14.00 -2.13
C LYS A 292 -11.15 12.83 -1.59
N GLU A 293 -9.89 13.06 -1.24
CA GLU A 293 -9.00 12.05 -0.66
C GLU A 293 -9.45 11.64 0.74
N GLU A 294 -9.87 12.59 1.57
CA GLU A 294 -10.35 12.32 2.92
C GLU A 294 -11.65 11.51 2.89
N LYS A 295 -12.56 11.82 1.95
CA LYS A 295 -13.79 11.04 1.73
C LYS A 295 -13.49 9.59 1.35
N ALA A 296 -12.48 9.35 0.49
CA ALA A 296 -12.08 8.00 0.09
C ALA A 296 -11.50 7.20 1.27
N LYS A 297 -10.65 7.83 2.09
CA LYS A 297 -10.12 7.23 3.33
C LYS A 297 -11.24 6.92 4.32
N ALA A 298 -12.13 7.88 4.58
CA ALA A 298 -13.28 7.71 5.45
C ALA A 298 -14.17 6.52 5.03
N ASN A 299 -14.44 6.38 3.74
CA ASN A 299 -15.23 5.26 3.22
C ASN A 299 -14.53 3.90 3.45
N LYS A 300 -13.20 3.83 3.26
CA LYS A 300 -12.43 2.61 3.55
C LYS A 300 -12.52 2.24 5.03
N PHE A 301 -12.38 3.21 5.93
CA PHE A 301 -12.47 2.98 7.37
C PHE A 301 -13.86 2.53 7.81
N ILE A 302 -14.93 3.16 7.34
CA ILE A 302 -16.31 2.76 7.70
C ILE A 302 -16.58 1.32 7.26
N LYS A 303 -16.21 0.94 6.04
CA LYS A 303 -16.37 -0.45 5.57
C LYS A 303 -15.61 -1.47 6.41
N LEU A 304 -14.48 -1.06 6.97
CA LEU A 304 -13.64 -1.93 7.78
C LEU A 304 -14.20 -2.04 9.21
N MET A 305 -14.68 -0.94 9.76
CA MET A 305 -15.38 -0.89 11.05
C MET A 305 -16.71 -1.64 11.02
N GLU A 306 -17.49 -1.58 9.93
CA GLU A 306 -18.71 -2.39 9.75
C GLU A 306 -18.44 -3.90 9.77
N LYS A 307 -17.21 -4.31 9.43
CA LYS A 307 -16.77 -5.71 9.45
C LYS A 307 -16.22 -6.15 10.80
N SER A 308 -15.88 -5.23 11.70
CA SER A 308 -15.31 -5.57 13.01
C SER A 308 -16.34 -6.27 13.88
N ASP A 309 -15.86 -7.20 14.71
CA ASP A 309 -16.74 -7.95 15.60
C ASP A 309 -17.30 -7.08 16.73
N ALA A 310 -16.53 -6.07 17.18
CA ALA A 310 -17.00 -5.03 18.09
C ALA A 310 -18.27 -4.34 17.59
N TYR A 311 -18.27 -3.86 16.34
CA TYR A 311 -19.44 -3.17 15.79
C TYR A 311 -20.62 -4.14 15.55
N ARG A 312 -20.35 -5.38 15.13
CA ARG A 312 -21.40 -6.40 14.97
C ARG A 312 -22.07 -6.76 16.29
N GLN A 313 -21.31 -6.84 17.38
CA GLN A 313 -21.84 -7.07 18.72
C GLN A 313 -22.69 -5.87 19.17
N TYR A 314 -22.20 -4.65 18.96
CA TYR A 314 -22.97 -3.43 19.23
C TYR A 314 -24.28 -3.37 18.45
N ARG A 315 -24.27 -3.73 17.15
CA ARG A 315 -25.49 -3.72 16.34
C ARG A 315 -26.55 -4.72 16.83
N LYS A 316 -26.14 -5.82 17.47
CA LYS A 316 -27.05 -6.84 18.02
C LYS A 316 -27.58 -6.49 19.41
N ALA A 317 -26.72 -5.99 20.29
CA ALA A 317 -27.04 -5.77 21.71
C ALA A 317 -27.20 -4.29 22.11
N GLY A 318 -26.89 -3.36 21.20
CA GLY A 318 -26.86 -1.93 21.45
C GLY A 318 -25.91 -1.56 22.58
N GLN A 319 -26.36 -0.67 23.45
CA GLN A 319 -25.65 -0.19 24.65
C GLN A 319 -25.33 -1.30 25.67
N LYS A 320 -25.88 -2.52 25.52
CA LYS A 320 -25.61 -3.67 26.39
C LYS A 320 -24.57 -4.62 25.82
N ALA A 321 -23.94 -4.26 24.69
CA ALA A 321 -22.90 -5.08 24.09
C ALA A 321 -21.70 -5.22 25.02
N LYS A 322 -21.21 -6.45 25.19
CA LYS A 322 -19.99 -6.74 25.93
C LYS A 322 -18.83 -6.86 24.96
N ILE A 323 -18.28 -5.72 24.57
CA ILE A 323 -17.13 -5.65 23.66
C ILE A 323 -15.86 -5.88 24.47
N SER A 324 -14.97 -6.77 23.99
CA SER A 324 -13.68 -6.99 24.63
C SER A 324 -12.69 -5.85 24.31
N GLU A 325 -11.71 -5.61 25.19
CA GLU A 325 -10.63 -4.65 24.91
C GLU A 325 -9.88 -5.00 23.61
N PHE A 326 -9.67 -6.31 23.37
CA PHE A 326 -9.01 -6.79 22.17
C PHE A 326 -9.76 -6.40 20.90
N ASP A 327 -11.08 -6.65 20.84
CA ASP A 327 -11.91 -6.28 19.69
C ASP A 327 -11.93 -4.76 19.46
N PHE A 328 -11.91 -3.98 20.55
CA PHE A 328 -11.84 -2.52 20.49
C PHE A 328 -10.52 -2.02 19.89
N ARG A 329 -9.38 -2.58 20.33
CA ARG A 329 -8.06 -2.23 19.80
C ARG A 329 -7.86 -2.68 18.36
N ASP A 330 -8.29 -3.90 18.02
CA ASP A 330 -8.23 -4.44 16.65
C ASP A 330 -9.02 -3.56 15.68
N MET A 331 -10.24 -3.14 16.07
CA MET A 331 -11.05 -2.20 15.29
C MET A 331 -10.35 -0.85 15.07
N LEU A 332 -9.54 -0.39 16.02
CA LEU A 332 -8.77 0.85 15.91
C LEU A 332 -7.41 0.68 15.22
N PHE A 333 -7.08 -0.52 14.73
CA PHE A 333 -5.75 -0.89 14.21
C PHE A 333 -4.62 -0.55 15.17
N ALA A 334 -4.87 -0.79 16.46
CA ALA A 334 -3.92 -0.53 17.54
C ALA A 334 -3.44 -1.85 18.16
N THR A 335 -2.19 -1.87 18.60
CA THR A 335 -1.62 -2.98 19.37
C THR A 335 -2.01 -2.87 20.85
N MET A 336 -1.82 -3.94 21.64
CA MET A 336 -2.01 -3.93 23.10
C MET A 336 -1.12 -2.90 23.82
N GLU A 337 0.03 -2.57 23.22
CA GLU A 337 1.01 -1.61 23.74
C GLU A 337 0.71 -0.17 23.34
N SER A 338 -0.32 0.06 22.50
CA SER A 338 -0.67 1.42 22.08
C SER A 338 -1.14 2.26 23.27
N SER A 339 -0.59 3.47 23.38
CA SER A 339 -0.89 4.40 24.46
C SER A 339 -2.34 4.89 24.43
N ALA A 340 -2.87 5.28 25.60
CA ALA A 340 -4.21 5.86 25.73
C ALA A 340 -4.44 7.07 24.80
N GLU A 341 -3.40 7.89 24.62
CA GLU A 341 -3.43 9.06 23.72
C GLU A 341 -3.62 8.66 22.26
N THR A 342 -2.92 7.61 21.82
CA THR A 342 -3.05 7.08 20.46
C THR A 342 -4.45 6.54 20.22
N LEU A 343 -5.00 5.78 21.18
CA LEU A 343 -6.36 5.25 21.10
C LEU A 343 -7.40 6.39 21.03
N SER A 344 -7.28 7.40 21.89
CA SER A 344 -8.16 8.57 21.90
C SER A 344 -8.12 9.33 20.56
N ARG A 345 -6.91 9.55 20.01
CA ARG A 345 -6.73 10.20 18.71
C ARG A 345 -7.36 9.40 17.57
N ASN A 346 -7.24 8.07 17.60
CA ASN A 346 -7.84 7.19 16.59
C ASN A 346 -9.38 7.25 16.66
N VAL A 347 -9.96 7.18 17.86
CA VAL A 347 -11.41 7.31 18.06
C VAL A 347 -11.93 8.65 17.54
N GLN A 348 -11.26 9.76 17.86
CA GLN A 348 -11.64 11.09 17.36
C GLN A 348 -11.54 11.19 15.84
N SER A 349 -10.49 10.61 15.25
CA SER A 349 -10.31 10.56 13.79
C SER A 349 -11.46 9.80 13.12
N TYR A 350 -11.92 8.70 13.73
CA TYR A 350 -13.02 7.91 13.20
C TYR A 350 -14.37 8.60 13.36
N LYS A 351 -14.59 9.35 14.45
CA LYS A 351 -15.77 10.20 14.59
C LYS A 351 -15.84 11.24 13.48
N ARG A 352 -14.71 11.87 13.14
CA ARG A 352 -14.63 12.80 12.01
C ARG A 352 -14.97 12.11 10.68
N TYR A 353 -14.42 10.92 10.41
CA TYR A 353 -14.74 10.15 9.21
C TYR A 353 -16.21 9.73 9.12
N ALA A 354 -16.81 9.33 10.24
CA ALA A 354 -18.23 9.02 10.31
C ALA A 354 -19.10 10.27 10.04
N GLY A 355 -18.69 11.44 10.54
CA GLY A 355 -19.33 12.72 10.26
C GLY A 355 -19.28 13.10 8.78
N ILE A 356 -18.13 12.92 8.12
CA ILE A 356 -17.98 13.19 6.67
C ILE A 356 -18.93 12.33 5.82
N GLN A 357 -19.24 11.12 6.27
CA GLN A 357 -20.13 10.18 5.59
C GLN A 357 -21.57 10.23 6.11
N ASN A 358 -21.88 11.15 7.03
CA ASN A 358 -23.19 11.29 7.67
C ASN A 358 -23.72 9.99 8.30
N ARG A 359 -22.84 9.16 8.86
CA ARG A 359 -23.20 7.89 9.51
C ARG A 359 -23.34 8.10 11.02
N SER A 360 -24.54 8.49 11.45
CA SER A 360 -24.84 8.72 12.88
C SER A 360 -24.72 7.46 13.73
N ASP A 361 -25.08 6.30 13.19
CA ASP A 361 -24.96 5.00 13.84
C ASP A 361 -23.52 4.68 14.28
N MET A 362 -22.53 5.09 13.49
CA MET A 362 -21.11 4.95 13.80
C MET A 362 -20.65 5.95 14.86
N ILE A 363 -21.18 7.17 14.85
CA ILE A 363 -20.88 8.18 15.86
C ILE A 363 -21.39 7.71 17.22
N ASP A 364 -22.62 7.19 17.28
CA ASP A 364 -23.23 6.66 18.50
C ASP A 364 -22.44 5.46 19.05
N PHE A 365 -22.01 4.56 18.15
CA PHE A 365 -21.15 3.44 18.52
C PHE A 365 -19.80 3.89 19.08
N LEU A 366 -19.15 4.87 18.44
CA LEU A 366 -17.87 5.40 18.93
C LEU A 366 -18.04 6.12 20.28
N ALA A 367 -19.17 6.80 20.51
CA ALA A 367 -19.49 7.39 21.82
C ALA A 367 -19.74 6.32 22.89
N PHE A 368 -20.39 5.21 22.54
CA PHE A 368 -20.52 4.05 23.40
C PHE A 368 -19.16 3.45 23.79
N CYS A 369 -18.26 3.30 22.82
CA CYS A 369 -16.89 2.83 23.06
C CYS A 369 -16.11 3.78 23.99
N GLU A 370 -16.24 5.11 23.82
CA GLU A 370 -15.60 6.06 24.74
C GLU A 370 -16.07 5.92 26.18
N THR A 371 -17.35 5.64 26.38
CA THR A 371 -17.93 5.44 27.71
C THR A 371 -17.46 4.13 28.31
N SER A 372 -17.51 3.04 27.51
CA SER A 372 -17.17 1.68 27.93
C SER A 372 -15.68 1.51 28.23
N PHE A 373 -14.82 2.16 27.46
CA PHE A 373 -13.36 2.08 27.57
C PHE A 373 -12.74 3.37 28.11
N SER A 374 -13.49 4.15 28.90
CA SER A 374 -13.02 5.42 29.47
C SER A 374 -11.77 5.27 30.34
N SER A 375 -11.61 4.14 31.04
CA SER A 375 -10.40 3.80 31.81
C SER A 375 -9.16 3.60 30.94
N LEU A 376 -9.35 3.14 29.70
CA LEU A 376 -8.29 2.88 28.74
C LEU A 376 -7.90 4.13 27.94
N LEU A 377 -8.88 4.98 27.64
CA LEU A 377 -8.68 6.21 26.87
C LEU A 377 -8.16 7.37 27.72
N ARG A 378 -8.44 7.36 29.03
CA ARG A 378 -7.79 8.28 29.96
C ARG A 378 -6.39 7.75 30.18
N SER A 379 -5.40 8.47 29.65
CA SER A 379 -4.01 8.30 30.09
C SER A 379 -4.05 8.26 31.62
N GLN A 380 -3.47 7.22 32.21
CA GLN A 380 -3.21 7.18 33.65
C GLN A 380 -2.20 8.29 33.90
N ALA A 381 -2.70 9.54 33.90
CA ALA A 381 -1.95 10.74 34.08
C ALA A 381 -1.30 10.54 35.43
N LYS A 382 0.00 10.24 35.34
CA LYS A 382 0.91 9.88 36.43
C LYS A 382 0.44 10.65 37.65
N GLN A 383 -0.23 9.95 38.58
CA GLN A 383 -0.71 10.58 39.81
C GLN A 383 0.50 11.33 40.36
N PRO A 384 0.43 12.66 40.51
CA PRO A 384 1.60 13.45 40.86
C PRO A 384 2.15 12.82 42.13
N ALA A 385 3.37 12.27 42.02
CA ALA A 385 3.98 11.53 43.10
C ALA A 385 3.84 12.38 44.36
N ARG A 386 3.01 11.91 45.32
CA ARG A 386 2.85 12.58 46.60
C ARG A 386 4.25 12.71 47.16
N LYS A 387 4.80 13.93 47.13
CA LYS A 387 6.08 14.26 47.76
C LYS A 387 5.94 13.79 49.21
N ARG A 388 6.68 12.74 49.55
CA ARG A 388 6.82 12.24 50.91
C ARG A 388 7.75 13.15 51.68
#